data_AF-A0A835IT46-F1
#
_entry.id   AF-A0A835IT46-F1
#
_cell.length_a   1.000
_cell.length_b   1.000
_cell.length_c   1.000
_cell.angle_alpha   90.00
_cell.angle_beta   90.00
_cell.angle_gamma   90.00
#
_symmetry.space_group_name_H-M   'P 1'
#
loop_
_entity.id
_entity.type
_entity.pdbx_description
1 polymer ?
#
loop_
_entity_poly.entity_id
_entity_poly.type
_entity_poly.pdbx_seq_one_letter_code
_entity_poly.pdbx_strand_id
1 'polypeptide(L)'
;MIPHHFDAEAVFFVVRGRGTINLIHQQNKESYNLERGDVIRVPAGALIYLINRDSNDKFQIASLFQPVSTPTNTFREFFGVGGENPESFFNVFSDEILEAAFNTERERLDKVFKQQRQGEIVEASQEQIRALSRDASSSQEGGHIWSRRGSRSSRGPYNLLNKRPTHSNEFGQLHEVDGNDYSQLQDLDVAVTFHNIKQGAMVAPFYNSKATSLVVVVEGRGRFEMACPHVSSSKRQRSQGRREYEQEEEREESGSTHYQRVSARLSPRTAFIVPAGHPVSIVASDNQNLQIVAFKINVENNQRNYLAGQENVLNQLEREAKELAFNMPAKEVEAIFNNQRQSVFLPGPNQRQQREEGRHGGLLLDTIKDVFMF
;
A
#
# COMPACT_ATOMS: atom_id res chain seq x y z
N MET A 1 2.14 7.05 -21.82
CA MET A 1 0.90 7.69 -21.34
C MET A 1 0.94 9.14 -21.74
N ILE A 2 -0.08 9.63 -22.43
CA ILE A 2 -0.12 11.00 -22.98
C ILE A 2 -0.33 12.06 -21.89
N PRO A 3 -0.03 13.34 -22.15
CA PRO A 3 -0.16 14.41 -21.16
C PRO A 3 -1.58 14.62 -20.63
N HIS A 4 -1.74 14.57 -19.31
CA HIS A 4 -2.99 14.90 -18.61
C HIS A 4 -2.71 15.35 -17.17
N HIS A 5 -3.71 15.93 -16.53
CA HIS A 5 -3.69 16.23 -15.10
C HIS A 5 -4.91 15.60 -14.42
N PHE A 6 -4.90 15.56 -13.10
CA PHE A 6 -6.05 15.09 -12.31
C PHE A 6 -6.34 16.06 -11.17
N ASP A 7 -7.61 16.14 -10.78
CA ASP A 7 -8.11 16.93 -9.63
C ASP A 7 -7.93 16.17 -8.30
N ALA A 8 -6.73 15.65 -8.07
CA ALA A 8 -6.35 14.93 -6.86
C ALA A 8 -4.87 15.11 -6.53
N GLU A 9 -4.52 15.11 -5.25
CA GLU A 9 -3.15 14.79 -4.85
C GLU A 9 -2.90 13.31 -5.10
N ALA A 10 -1.72 12.93 -5.60
CA ALA A 10 -1.40 11.52 -5.79
C ALA A 10 -0.03 11.15 -5.23
N VAL A 11 0.07 9.91 -4.74
CA VAL A 11 1.35 9.29 -4.33
C VAL A 11 1.53 8.03 -5.15
N PHE A 12 2.59 7.99 -5.95
CA PHE A 12 2.94 6.86 -6.81
C PHE A 12 4.06 6.05 -6.16
N PHE A 13 3.91 4.73 -6.13
CA PHE A 13 4.95 3.77 -5.79
C PHE A 13 5.24 2.89 -7.00
N VAL A 14 6.50 2.85 -7.45
CA VAL A 14 6.89 1.99 -8.58
C VAL A 14 7.02 0.54 -8.12
N VAL A 15 6.10 -0.28 -8.58
CA VAL A 15 6.02 -1.71 -8.27
C VAL A 15 7.04 -2.51 -9.08
N ARG A 16 7.13 -2.23 -10.38
CA ARG A 16 7.96 -2.98 -11.32
C ARG A 16 8.39 -2.11 -12.51
N GLY A 17 9.54 -2.43 -13.07
CA GLY A 17 10.06 -1.84 -14.30
C GLY A 17 10.75 -0.50 -14.05
N ARG A 18 11.06 0.18 -15.16
CA ARG A 18 11.74 1.48 -15.17
C ARG A 18 11.01 2.42 -16.10
N GLY A 19 10.76 3.63 -15.64
CA GLY A 19 10.03 4.63 -16.41
C GLY A 19 10.63 6.01 -16.25
N THR A 20 9.98 6.98 -16.87
CA THR A 20 10.23 8.41 -16.67
C THR A 20 8.90 9.08 -16.38
N ILE A 21 8.85 9.87 -15.32
CA ILE A 21 7.76 10.82 -15.06
C ILE A 21 8.22 12.22 -15.42
N ASN A 22 7.35 12.95 -16.10
CA ASN A 22 7.54 14.36 -16.40
C ASN A 22 6.40 15.11 -15.75
N LEU A 23 6.71 16.08 -14.91
CA LEU A 23 5.77 17.01 -14.28
C LEU A 23 5.96 18.38 -14.92
N ILE A 24 4.90 18.91 -15.51
CA ILE A 24 4.87 20.21 -16.16
C ILE A 24 4.09 21.18 -15.28
N HIS A 25 4.75 22.28 -14.92
CA HIS A 25 4.13 23.45 -14.29
C HIS A 25 4.22 24.65 -15.24
N GLN A 26 3.55 25.75 -14.91
CA GLN A 26 3.48 26.94 -15.78
C GLN A 26 4.84 27.49 -16.22
N GLN A 27 5.87 27.38 -15.36
CA GLN A 27 7.17 28.01 -15.58
C GLN A 27 8.33 27.02 -15.66
N ASN A 28 8.13 25.76 -15.29
CA ASN A 28 9.18 24.75 -15.29
C ASN A 28 8.65 23.35 -15.62
N LYS A 29 9.57 22.49 -16.03
CA LYS A 29 9.38 21.07 -16.24
C LYS A 29 10.36 20.32 -15.35
N GLU A 30 9.86 19.35 -14.60
CA GLU A 30 10.66 18.46 -13.76
C GLU A 30 10.54 17.03 -14.33
N SER A 31 11.67 16.38 -14.57
CA SER A 31 11.71 15.04 -15.19
C SER A 31 12.53 14.10 -14.32
N TYR A 32 11.95 12.96 -13.96
CA TYR A 32 12.59 11.99 -13.08
C TYR A 32 12.56 10.59 -13.68
N ASN A 33 13.72 9.95 -13.72
CA ASN A 33 13.87 8.55 -14.03
C ASN A 33 13.44 7.73 -12.82
N LEU A 34 12.38 6.94 -13.00
CA LEU A 34 11.79 6.13 -11.95
C LEU A 34 12.22 4.67 -12.05
N GLU A 35 12.44 4.04 -10.91
CA GLU A 35 12.78 2.62 -10.74
C GLU A 35 11.98 1.98 -9.60
N ARG A 36 12.02 0.64 -9.52
CA ARG A 36 11.31 -0.11 -8.48
C ARG A 36 11.68 0.40 -7.09
N GLY A 37 10.65 0.67 -6.29
CA GLY A 37 10.80 1.19 -4.93
C GLY A 37 10.69 2.72 -4.83
N ASP A 38 10.71 3.45 -5.95
CA ASP A 38 10.53 4.89 -5.93
C ASP A 38 9.12 5.28 -5.49
N VAL A 39 9.05 6.21 -4.55
CA VAL A 39 7.85 6.93 -4.13
C VAL A 39 7.95 8.36 -4.65
N ILE A 40 6.92 8.85 -5.32
CA ILE A 40 6.86 10.25 -5.76
C ILE A 40 5.45 10.80 -5.55
N ARG A 41 5.37 12.04 -5.05
CA ARG A 41 4.12 12.79 -5.03
C ARG A 41 3.91 13.47 -6.37
N VAL A 42 2.66 13.44 -6.83
CA VAL A 42 2.19 14.23 -7.97
C VAL A 42 1.14 15.22 -7.45
N PRO A 43 1.43 16.53 -7.45
CA PRO A 43 0.48 17.54 -6.98
C PRO A 43 -0.80 17.58 -7.80
N ALA A 44 -1.91 17.99 -7.16
CA ALA A 44 -3.18 18.18 -7.85
C ALA A 44 -3.05 19.20 -8.99
N GLY A 45 -3.63 18.89 -10.15
CA GLY A 45 -3.58 19.74 -11.34
C GLY A 45 -2.22 19.77 -12.06
N ALA A 46 -1.20 19.06 -11.58
CA ALA A 46 0.06 18.95 -12.30
C ALA A 46 -0.13 18.20 -13.62
N LEU A 47 0.30 18.79 -14.74
CA LEU A 47 0.26 18.13 -16.04
C LEU A 47 1.40 17.11 -16.10
N ILE A 48 1.07 15.83 -16.22
CA ILE A 48 2.04 14.75 -16.24
C ILE A 48 1.98 13.93 -17.53
N TYR A 49 3.11 13.32 -17.89
CA TYR A 49 3.15 12.20 -18.80
C TYR A 49 4.19 11.17 -18.37
N LEU A 50 3.88 9.89 -18.61
CA LEU A 50 4.71 8.75 -18.22
C LEU A 50 5.23 7.99 -19.43
N ILE A 51 6.48 7.56 -19.33
CA ILE A 51 7.18 6.80 -20.37
C ILE A 51 7.69 5.50 -19.75
N ASN A 52 7.35 4.37 -20.36
CA ASN A 52 8.09 3.14 -20.12
C ASN A 52 9.35 3.18 -20.98
N ARG A 53 10.53 3.13 -20.36
CA ARG A 53 11.82 3.20 -21.08
C ARG A 53 12.32 1.83 -21.52
N ASP A 54 11.70 0.77 -21.02
CA ASP A 54 12.12 -0.60 -21.30
C ASP A 54 11.31 -1.20 -22.47
N SER A 55 11.98 -1.96 -23.33
CA SER A 55 11.34 -2.65 -24.46
C SER A 55 10.74 -4.00 -24.08
N ASN A 56 11.18 -4.59 -22.97
CA ASN A 56 10.86 -5.97 -22.59
C ASN A 56 10.12 -6.06 -21.25
N ASP A 57 10.31 -5.08 -20.37
CA ASP A 57 9.64 -5.03 -19.07
C ASP A 57 8.46 -4.06 -19.03
N LYS A 58 7.41 -4.47 -18.33
CA LYS A 58 6.27 -3.60 -18.02
C LYS A 58 6.64 -2.64 -16.90
N PHE A 59 6.28 -1.37 -17.07
CA PHE A 59 6.30 -0.37 -16.01
C PHE A 59 4.97 -0.37 -15.25
N GLN A 60 5.01 -0.65 -13.95
CA GLN A 60 3.83 -0.77 -13.08
C GLN A 60 3.96 0.15 -11.88
N ILE A 61 2.91 0.92 -11.63
CA ILE A 61 2.81 1.84 -10.50
C ILE A 61 1.57 1.47 -9.68
N ALA A 62 1.70 1.46 -8.36
CA ALA A 62 0.57 1.52 -7.44
C ALA A 62 0.39 2.98 -7.02
N SER A 63 -0.86 3.45 -7.02
CA SER A 63 -1.15 4.88 -6.80
C SER A 63 -2.21 5.04 -5.71
N LEU A 64 -1.97 6.00 -4.81
CA LEU A 64 -2.97 6.57 -3.93
C LEU A 64 -3.42 7.91 -4.52
N PHE A 65 -4.73 8.13 -4.60
CA PHE A 65 -5.31 9.40 -5.01
C PHE A 65 -6.14 9.98 -3.86
N GLN A 66 -5.93 11.26 -3.56
CA GLN A 66 -6.71 12.05 -2.61
C GLN A 66 -7.39 13.19 -3.39
N PRO A 67 -8.66 13.01 -3.80
CA PRO A 67 -9.40 14.01 -4.57
C PRO A 67 -9.45 15.35 -3.85
N VAL A 68 -9.29 16.45 -4.60
CA VAL A 68 -9.55 17.81 -4.08
C VAL A 68 -10.98 18.26 -4.38
N SER A 69 -11.65 17.58 -5.31
CA SER A 69 -13.01 17.88 -5.74
C SER A 69 -14.05 17.50 -4.67
N THR A 70 -14.79 18.50 -4.21
CA THR A 70 -15.96 18.35 -3.34
C THR A 70 -17.24 18.64 -4.15
N PRO A 71 -18.38 17.95 -3.90
CA PRO A 71 -18.64 16.98 -2.84
C PRO A 71 -18.47 15.50 -3.25
N THR A 72 -18.12 15.20 -4.50
CA THR A 72 -18.14 13.82 -5.00
C THR A 72 -17.10 12.92 -4.35
N ASN A 73 -16.02 13.48 -3.80
CA ASN A 73 -14.87 12.73 -3.24
C ASN A 73 -14.33 11.70 -4.25
N THR A 74 -14.42 12.03 -5.53
CA THR A 74 -13.89 11.28 -6.68
C THR A 74 -12.93 12.18 -7.43
N PHE A 75 -11.96 11.60 -8.11
CA PHE A 75 -11.12 12.33 -9.05
C PHE A 75 -11.48 12.01 -10.50
N ARG A 76 -11.05 12.89 -11.41
CA ARG A 76 -11.15 12.79 -12.86
C ARG A 76 -9.79 13.11 -13.47
N GLU A 77 -9.52 12.49 -14.60
CA GLU A 77 -8.38 12.81 -15.44
C GLU A 77 -8.83 13.78 -16.53
N PHE A 78 -8.02 14.79 -16.79
CA PHE A 78 -8.29 15.88 -17.72
C PHE A 78 -7.23 15.86 -18.82
N PHE A 79 -7.65 15.44 -20.02
CA PHE A 79 -6.80 15.36 -21.19
C PHE A 79 -6.88 16.67 -21.99
N GLY A 80 -5.82 17.49 -21.89
CA GLY A 80 -5.70 18.69 -22.72
C GLY A 80 -5.09 18.38 -24.08
N VAL A 81 -4.08 17.50 -24.08
CA VAL A 81 -3.44 17.00 -25.29
C VAL A 81 -4.03 15.63 -25.58
N GLY A 82 -4.88 15.59 -26.60
CA GLY A 82 -5.71 14.46 -26.95
C GLY A 82 -6.40 14.78 -28.28
N GLY A 83 -7.04 13.79 -28.87
CA GLY A 83 -7.79 13.99 -30.10
C GLY A 83 -9.24 13.65 -29.84
N GLU A 84 -9.72 12.66 -30.57
CA GLU A 84 -11.02 12.05 -30.29
C GLU A 84 -10.91 10.95 -29.23
N ASN A 85 -9.73 10.35 -29.03
CA ASN A 85 -9.54 9.30 -28.05
C ASN A 85 -8.14 9.33 -27.41
N PRO A 86 -7.99 9.79 -26.15
CA PRO A 86 -9.05 10.38 -25.32
C PRO A 86 -9.49 11.74 -25.87
N GLU A 87 -10.74 12.11 -25.56
CA GLU A 87 -11.31 13.40 -25.96
C GLU A 87 -10.54 14.54 -25.28
N SER A 88 -10.09 15.50 -26.08
CA SER A 88 -9.48 16.72 -25.55
C SER A 88 -10.54 17.64 -24.93
N PHE A 89 -10.30 18.15 -23.71
CA PHE A 89 -11.18 19.17 -23.12
C PHE A 89 -11.20 20.47 -23.94
N PHE A 90 -10.26 20.69 -24.87
CA PHE A 90 -10.33 21.82 -25.80
C PHE A 90 -11.54 21.75 -26.73
N ASN A 91 -12.12 20.57 -26.95
CA ASN A 91 -13.32 20.41 -27.79
C ASN A 91 -14.57 21.06 -27.19
N VAL A 92 -14.59 21.37 -25.90
CA VAL A 92 -15.74 21.95 -25.21
C VAL A 92 -15.80 23.49 -25.34
N PHE A 93 -14.65 24.15 -25.53
CA PHE A 93 -14.63 25.61 -25.67
C PHE A 93 -15.17 26.03 -27.04
N SER A 94 -15.93 27.13 -27.05
CA SER A 94 -16.46 27.72 -28.27
C SER A 94 -15.34 28.16 -29.21
N ASP A 95 -15.62 28.12 -30.51
CA ASP A 95 -14.66 28.50 -31.55
C ASP A 95 -14.12 29.93 -31.31
N GLU A 96 -14.99 30.89 -30.98
CA GLU A 96 -14.58 32.28 -30.65
C GLU A 96 -13.51 32.34 -29.54
N ILE A 97 -13.64 31.52 -28.50
CA ILE A 97 -12.69 31.46 -27.38
C ILE A 97 -11.37 30.85 -27.84
N LEU A 98 -11.41 29.74 -28.57
CA LEU A 98 -10.20 29.04 -29.03
C LEU A 98 -9.43 29.86 -30.06
N GLU A 99 -10.14 30.47 -31.02
CA GLU A 99 -9.53 31.31 -32.04
C GLU A 99 -8.85 32.54 -31.42
N ALA A 100 -9.52 33.19 -30.46
CA ALA A 100 -8.93 34.30 -29.72
C ALA A 100 -7.75 33.86 -28.83
N ALA A 101 -7.87 32.73 -28.13
CA ALA A 101 -6.85 32.25 -27.20
C ALA A 101 -5.56 31.79 -27.92
N PHE A 102 -5.68 31.13 -29.07
CA PHE A 102 -4.56 30.64 -29.86
C PHE A 102 -4.16 31.58 -31.02
N ASN A 103 -4.90 32.69 -31.21
CA ASN A 103 -4.74 33.61 -32.34
C ASN A 103 -4.64 32.88 -33.69
N THR A 104 -5.53 31.89 -33.89
CA THR A 104 -5.45 30.93 -35.00
C THR A 104 -6.85 30.44 -35.36
N GLU A 105 -7.16 30.35 -36.65
CA GLU A 105 -8.45 29.83 -37.15
C GLU A 105 -8.76 28.40 -36.68
N ARG A 106 -10.04 28.13 -36.41
CA ARG A 106 -10.54 26.85 -35.89
C ARG A 106 -10.13 25.64 -36.72
N GLU A 107 -10.18 25.75 -38.06
CA GLU A 107 -9.79 24.67 -38.97
C GLU A 107 -8.34 24.21 -38.78
N ARG A 108 -7.44 25.12 -38.38
CA ARG A 108 -6.04 24.78 -38.09
C ARG A 108 -5.91 24.17 -36.70
N LEU A 109 -6.67 24.64 -35.72
CA LEU A 109 -6.70 24.08 -34.37
C LEU A 109 -7.23 22.63 -34.37
N ASP A 110 -8.24 22.35 -35.18
CA ASP A 110 -8.79 21.00 -35.35
C ASP A 110 -7.77 20.00 -35.89
N LYS A 111 -6.83 20.46 -36.73
CA LYS A 111 -5.70 19.63 -37.19
C LYS A 111 -4.72 19.28 -36.08
N VAL A 112 -4.78 19.93 -34.92
CA VAL A 112 -3.94 19.61 -33.76
C VAL A 112 -4.75 18.80 -32.74
N PHE A 113 -5.94 19.25 -32.39
CA PHE A 113 -6.75 18.70 -31.28
C PHE A 113 -7.70 17.57 -31.67
N LYS A 114 -7.76 17.13 -32.94
CA LYS A 114 -8.61 15.99 -33.38
C LYS A 114 -7.84 14.83 -34.01
N GLN A 115 -6.51 14.94 -34.16
CA GLN A 115 -5.70 13.92 -34.85
C GLN A 115 -5.45 12.65 -34.02
N GLN A 116 -5.31 12.78 -32.70
CA GLN A 116 -4.96 11.64 -31.85
C GLN A 116 -6.17 10.73 -31.60
N ARG A 117 -6.04 9.44 -31.93
CA ARG A 117 -7.12 8.43 -31.75
C ARG A 117 -6.63 7.12 -31.13
N GLN A 118 -5.34 7.03 -30.78
CA GLN A 118 -4.70 5.80 -30.33
C GLN A 118 -4.93 5.48 -28.84
N GLY A 119 -5.65 6.35 -28.11
CA GLY A 119 -5.94 6.18 -26.67
C GLY A 119 -4.89 6.84 -25.76
N GLU A 120 -5.06 6.62 -24.45
CA GLU A 120 -4.29 7.27 -23.40
C GLU A 120 -2.83 6.77 -23.29
N ILE A 121 -2.59 5.51 -23.68
CA ILE A 121 -1.28 4.88 -23.70
C ILE A 121 -0.97 4.50 -25.14
N VAL A 122 -0.01 5.23 -25.73
CA VAL A 122 0.45 5.03 -27.10
C VAL A 122 1.85 4.44 -27.14
N GLU A 123 2.16 3.74 -28.23
CA GLU A 123 3.50 3.27 -28.52
C GLU A 123 4.40 4.44 -28.92
N ALA A 124 5.65 4.45 -28.44
CA ALA A 124 6.64 5.46 -28.76
C ALA A 124 7.89 4.78 -29.34
N SER A 125 8.50 5.39 -30.35
CA SER A 125 9.75 4.90 -30.94
C SER A 125 10.91 5.02 -29.95
N GLN A 126 11.98 4.25 -30.17
CA GLN A 126 13.19 4.32 -29.33
C GLN A 126 13.81 5.73 -29.34
N GLU A 127 13.76 6.42 -30.49
CA GLU A 127 14.23 7.80 -30.64
C GLU A 127 13.37 8.76 -29.80
N GLN A 128 12.04 8.59 -29.82
CA GLN A 128 11.12 9.38 -29.01
C GLN A 128 11.34 9.15 -27.51
N ILE A 129 11.48 7.89 -27.07
CA ILE A 129 11.75 7.53 -25.67
C ILE A 129 13.06 8.17 -25.19
N ARG A 130 14.13 8.10 -26.00
CA ARG A 130 15.42 8.72 -25.70
C ARG A 130 15.32 10.24 -25.63
N ALA A 131 14.62 10.88 -26.57
CA ALA A 131 14.45 12.32 -26.59
C ALA A 131 13.67 12.82 -25.37
N LEU A 132 12.57 12.14 -25.03
CA LEU A 132 11.69 12.53 -23.94
C LEU A 132 12.28 12.25 -22.54
N SER A 133 13.29 11.38 -22.45
CA SER A 133 13.98 11.03 -21.19
C SER A 133 15.36 11.67 -21.04
N ARG A 134 15.80 12.49 -22.01
CA ARG A 134 17.18 13.02 -22.07
C ARG A 134 17.55 13.86 -20.85
N ASP A 135 16.61 14.69 -20.40
CA ASP A 135 16.85 15.65 -19.31
C ASP A 135 16.34 15.14 -17.95
N ALA A 136 15.99 13.85 -17.86
CA ALA A 136 15.46 13.27 -16.63
C ALA A 136 16.57 13.01 -15.62
N SER A 137 16.46 13.60 -14.42
CA SER A 137 17.36 13.34 -13.30
C SER A 137 17.21 11.91 -12.79
N SER A 138 18.29 11.33 -12.29
CA SER A 138 18.24 10.00 -11.68
C SER A 138 17.52 10.03 -10.32
N SER A 139 16.90 8.89 -9.94
CA SER A 139 16.30 8.67 -8.62
C SER A 139 17.29 8.93 -7.47
N GLN A 140 18.58 8.66 -7.70
CA GLN A 140 19.65 8.80 -6.70
C GLN A 140 20.17 10.23 -6.51
N GLU A 141 20.05 11.10 -7.50
CA GLU A 141 20.49 12.51 -7.40
C GLU A 141 19.55 13.37 -6.53
N GLY A 142 18.33 12.89 -6.25
CA GLY A 142 17.37 13.57 -5.37
C GLY A 142 17.77 13.63 -3.89
N GLY A 143 18.82 12.92 -3.47
CA GLY A 143 19.29 12.88 -2.09
C GLY A 143 20.29 13.99 -1.70
N HIS A 144 20.93 14.68 -2.66
CA HIS A 144 22.05 15.58 -2.37
C HIS A 144 22.13 16.85 -3.24
N ILE A 145 21.02 17.38 -3.77
CA ILE A 145 21.04 18.75 -4.32
C ILE A 145 20.84 19.73 -3.16
N TRP A 146 21.95 20.26 -2.64
CA TRP A 146 21.96 21.54 -1.92
C TRP A 146 21.38 22.60 -2.84
N SER A 147 20.10 22.90 -2.67
CA SER A 147 19.49 24.06 -3.29
C SER A 147 20.15 25.29 -2.66
N ARG A 148 20.77 26.13 -3.48
CA ARG A 148 21.49 27.37 -3.09
C ARG A 148 20.56 28.46 -2.50
N ARG A 149 19.39 28.07 -1.97
CA ARG A 149 18.31 28.95 -1.54
C ARG A 149 17.42 28.26 -0.48
N GLY A 150 18.00 27.84 0.65
CA GLY A 150 17.32 27.74 1.95
C GLY A 150 16.06 26.87 2.12
N SER A 151 15.58 26.15 1.09
CA SER A 151 14.40 25.27 1.18
C SER A 151 14.84 23.80 1.23
N ARG A 152 14.43 23.11 2.28
CA ARG A 152 14.95 21.82 2.76
C ARG A 152 14.24 20.57 2.18
N SER A 153 13.70 20.64 0.96
CA SER A 153 12.88 19.55 0.41
C SER A 153 13.31 19.23 -1.03
N SER A 154 13.78 18.02 -1.28
CA SER A 154 13.96 17.55 -2.66
C SER A 154 12.59 17.20 -3.24
N ARG A 155 12.28 17.78 -4.41
CA ARG A 155 11.05 17.51 -5.17
C ARG A 155 11.06 16.17 -5.91
N GLY A 156 12.21 15.51 -5.99
CA GLY A 156 12.37 14.24 -6.68
C GLY A 156 11.75 13.04 -5.95
N PRO A 157 11.81 11.85 -6.58
CA PRO A 157 11.36 10.60 -5.98
C PRO A 157 12.26 10.20 -4.79
N TYR A 158 11.67 9.47 -3.84
CA TYR A 158 12.37 8.83 -2.73
C TYR A 158 12.29 7.31 -2.87
N ASN A 159 13.43 6.63 -2.97
CA ASN A 159 13.43 5.17 -3.08
C ASN A 159 13.31 4.50 -1.70
N LEU A 160 12.13 3.95 -1.42
CA LEU A 160 11.79 3.26 -0.18
C LEU A 160 12.67 2.02 0.08
N LEU A 161 13.09 1.33 -0.97
CA LEU A 161 13.86 0.08 -0.86
C LEU A 161 15.35 0.33 -0.60
N ASN A 162 15.85 1.53 -0.91
CA ASN A 162 17.22 1.95 -0.58
C ASN A 162 17.37 2.34 0.90
N LYS A 163 16.27 2.68 1.58
CA LYS A 163 16.26 2.92 3.02
C LYS A 163 16.47 1.61 3.77
N ARG A 164 17.22 1.64 4.89
CA ARG A 164 17.32 0.49 5.80
C ARG A 164 15.91 0.07 6.26
N PRO A 165 15.58 -1.24 6.24
CA PRO A 165 14.31 -1.72 6.74
C PRO A 165 14.06 -1.24 8.17
N THR A 166 12.85 -0.81 8.49
CA THR A 166 12.45 -0.51 9.88
C THR A 166 12.38 -1.79 10.71
N HIS A 167 12.18 -2.95 10.07
CA HIS A 167 12.37 -4.26 10.68
C HIS A 167 12.86 -5.28 9.65
N SER A 168 13.75 -6.19 10.05
CA SER A 168 14.25 -7.28 9.22
C SER A 168 14.67 -8.46 10.08
N ASN A 169 14.19 -9.66 9.75
CA ASN A 169 14.62 -10.91 10.37
C ASN A 169 14.64 -12.06 9.34
N GLU A 170 14.81 -13.30 9.79
CA GLU A 170 14.85 -14.46 8.89
C GLU A 170 13.54 -14.73 8.14
N PHE A 171 12.41 -14.16 8.59
CA PHE A 171 11.05 -14.38 8.07
C PHE A 171 10.52 -13.25 7.17
N GLY A 172 11.15 -12.07 7.18
CA GLY A 172 10.71 -10.98 6.32
C GLY A 172 11.40 -9.64 6.56
N GLN A 173 11.00 -8.65 5.77
CA GLN A 173 11.49 -7.28 5.81
C GLN A 173 10.35 -6.27 5.68
N LEU A 174 10.44 -5.18 6.43
CA LEU A 174 9.53 -4.05 6.40
C LEU A 174 10.31 -2.77 6.10
N HIS A 175 9.94 -2.08 5.03
CA HIS A 175 10.38 -0.72 4.74
C HIS A 175 9.20 0.23 4.93
N GLU A 176 9.47 1.41 5.47
CA GLU A 176 8.47 2.45 5.74
C GLU A 176 9.08 3.83 5.48
N VAL A 177 8.35 4.67 4.75
CA VAL A 177 8.67 6.09 4.50
C VAL A 177 7.45 6.93 4.86
N ASP A 178 7.66 7.99 5.62
CA ASP A 178 6.62 8.95 6.03
C ASP A 178 7.07 10.40 5.77
N GLY A 179 6.31 11.38 6.28
CA GLY A 179 6.64 12.81 6.16
C GLY A 179 7.96 13.24 6.80
N ASN A 180 8.52 12.47 7.74
CA ASN A 180 9.81 12.77 8.36
C ASN A 180 10.98 12.38 7.44
N ASP A 181 10.82 11.29 6.69
CA ASP A 181 11.81 10.83 5.70
C ASP A 181 11.70 11.60 4.38
N TYR A 182 10.46 11.84 3.96
CA TYR A 182 10.12 12.44 2.67
C TYR A 182 9.05 13.51 2.86
N SER A 183 9.50 14.75 3.03
CA SER A 183 8.65 15.92 3.34
C SER A 183 7.42 16.10 2.43
N GLN A 184 7.45 15.58 1.20
CA GLN A 184 6.31 15.63 0.28
C GLN A 184 5.10 14.82 0.75
N LEU A 185 5.26 13.91 1.71
CA LEU A 185 4.17 13.13 2.30
C LEU A 185 3.59 13.78 3.58
N GLN A 186 4.25 14.80 4.11
CA GLN A 186 3.92 15.36 5.42
C GLN A 186 2.56 16.06 5.43
N ASP A 187 2.26 16.87 4.42
CA ASP A 187 1.01 17.60 4.27
C ASP A 187 -0.16 16.70 3.83
N LEU A 188 0.14 15.58 3.19
CA LEU A 188 -0.86 14.55 2.86
C LEU A 188 -1.23 13.67 4.05
N ASP A 189 -0.47 13.73 5.15
CA ASP A 189 -0.58 12.82 6.29
C ASP A 189 -0.61 11.32 5.86
N VAL A 190 0.34 10.98 4.98
CA VAL A 190 0.48 9.66 4.36
C VAL A 190 1.82 9.02 4.68
N ALA A 191 1.85 7.69 4.81
CA ALA A 191 3.07 6.90 4.76
C ALA A 191 2.95 5.78 3.73
N VAL A 192 4.07 5.37 3.14
CA VAL A 192 4.14 4.22 2.23
C VAL A 192 4.97 3.13 2.88
N THR A 193 4.43 1.92 2.94
CA THR A 193 5.13 0.75 3.49
C THR A 193 5.24 -0.36 2.47
N PHE A 194 6.37 -1.04 2.47
CA PHE A 194 6.63 -2.23 1.66
C PHE A 194 6.99 -3.38 2.58
N HIS A 195 6.24 -4.48 2.50
CA HIS A 195 6.53 -5.70 3.25
C HIS A 195 6.94 -6.80 2.27
N ASN A 196 8.03 -7.48 2.59
CA ASN A 196 8.45 -8.72 1.95
C ASN A 196 8.36 -9.84 2.99
N ILE A 197 7.30 -10.65 2.91
CA ILE A 197 7.05 -11.78 3.82
C ILE A 197 7.57 -13.04 3.12
N LYS A 198 8.52 -13.74 3.73
CA LYS A 198 9.08 -14.95 3.10
C LYS A 198 8.05 -16.08 3.05
N GLN A 199 8.24 -17.00 2.12
CA GLN A 199 7.35 -18.15 1.97
C GLN A 199 7.13 -18.88 3.30
N GLY A 200 5.86 -19.20 3.60
CA GLY A 200 5.44 -19.86 4.84
C GLY A 200 5.62 -19.02 6.11
N ALA A 201 5.99 -17.74 6.01
CA ALA A 201 6.05 -16.81 7.15
C ALA A 201 4.75 -16.00 7.29
N MET A 202 4.63 -15.28 8.41
CA MET A 202 3.51 -14.39 8.69
C MET A 202 3.95 -13.09 9.33
N VAL A 203 3.15 -12.03 9.19
CA VAL A 203 3.24 -10.84 10.04
C VAL A 203 2.49 -11.14 11.34
N ALA A 204 3.14 -10.93 12.48
CA ALA A 204 2.53 -11.05 13.80
C ALA A 204 1.22 -10.25 13.86
N PRO A 205 0.15 -10.76 14.52
CA PRO A 205 -1.07 -10.00 14.71
C PRO A 205 -0.78 -8.60 15.28
N PHE A 206 -1.29 -7.56 14.61
CA PHE A 206 -1.06 -6.17 15.02
C PHE A 206 -2.26 -5.30 14.66
N TYR A 207 -2.34 -4.10 15.26
CA TYR A 207 -3.25 -3.05 14.82
C TYR A 207 -2.53 -1.69 14.75
N ASN A 208 -3.01 -0.81 13.88
CA ASN A 208 -2.57 0.60 13.85
C ASN A 208 -3.47 1.43 14.78
N SER A 209 -2.92 2.32 15.58
CA SER A 209 -3.70 3.15 16.52
C SER A 209 -4.61 4.16 15.82
N LYS A 210 -4.14 4.76 14.72
CA LYS A 210 -4.85 5.84 13.99
C LYS A 210 -4.92 5.64 12.48
N ALA A 211 -3.89 5.03 11.90
CA ALA A 211 -3.76 4.95 10.47
C ALA A 211 -4.66 3.87 9.86
N THR A 212 -5.32 4.21 8.77
CA THR A 212 -5.99 3.24 7.89
C THR A 212 -5.04 2.85 6.77
N SER A 213 -4.85 1.55 6.54
CA SER A 213 -3.94 1.03 5.51
C SER A 213 -4.72 0.56 4.29
N LEU A 214 -4.41 1.13 3.12
CA LEU A 214 -4.84 0.66 1.81
C LEU A 214 -3.74 -0.24 1.24
N VAL A 215 -3.95 -1.55 1.27
CA VAL A 215 -2.94 -2.56 0.95
C VAL A 215 -3.17 -3.10 -0.46
N VAL A 216 -2.10 -3.21 -1.25
CA VAL A 216 -2.09 -3.82 -2.58
C VAL A 216 -1.03 -4.92 -2.62
N VAL A 217 -1.42 -6.10 -3.09
CA VAL A 217 -0.50 -7.21 -3.33
C VAL A 217 0.24 -7.00 -4.65
N VAL A 218 1.56 -6.93 -4.58
CA VAL A 218 2.40 -6.67 -5.76
C VAL A 218 3.01 -7.94 -6.33
N GLU A 219 3.38 -8.89 -5.48
CA GLU A 219 3.97 -10.17 -5.89
C GLU A 219 3.60 -11.26 -4.89
N GLY A 220 3.51 -12.50 -5.37
CA GLY A 220 3.29 -13.65 -4.50
C GLY A 220 1.84 -13.95 -4.19
N ARG A 221 1.64 -14.86 -3.24
CA ARG A 221 0.32 -15.30 -2.78
C ARG A 221 0.31 -15.48 -1.27
N GLY A 222 -0.89 -15.43 -0.71
CA GLY A 222 -1.06 -15.61 0.72
C GLY A 222 -2.51 -15.48 1.15
N ARG A 223 -2.71 -15.10 2.40
CA ARG A 223 -4.01 -14.77 2.98
C ARG A 223 -3.85 -13.75 4.09
N PHE A 224 -4.93 -13.08 4.43
CA PHE A 224 -4.99 -12.30 5.67
C PHE A 224 -6.19 -12.72 6.51
N GLU A 225 -6.10 -12.45 7.81
CA GLU A 225 -7.20 -12.52 8.74
C GLU A 225 -7.25 -11.23 9.55
N MET A 226 -8.45 -10.69 9.74
CA MET A 226 -8.69 -9.45 10.45
C MET A 226 -9.90 -9.59 11.37
N ALA A 227 -9.79 -9.09 12.60
CA ALA A 227 -10.92 -9.00 13.52
C ALA A 227 -11.66 -7.68 13.29
N CYS A 228 -12.97 -7.74 13.06
CA CYS A 228 -13.81 -6.57 12.81
C CYS A 228 -15.07 -6.58 13.70
N PRO A 229 -15.28 -5.56 14.56
CA PRO A 229 -16.49 -5.46 15.37
C PRO A 229 -17.70 -4.89 14.61
N HIS A 230 -17.50 -4.29 13.43
CA HIS A 230 -18.55 -3.55 12.69
C HIS A 230 -19.40 -4.42 11.73
N VAL A 231 -18.98 -5.65 11.44
CA VAL A 231 -19.72 -6.52 10.50
C VAL A 231 -20.96 -7.15 11.16
N SER A 232 -20.93 -7.34 12.47
CA SER A 232 -22.06 -7.88 13.24
C SER A 232 -23.19 -6.85 13.41
N SER A 233 -22.85 -5.58 13.61
CA SER A 233 -23.82 -4.47 13.74
C SER A 233 -24.54 -4.12 12.42
N SER A 234 -23.85 -4.25 11.28
CA SER A 234 -24.43 -3.97 9.95
C SER A 234 -25.41 -5.04 9.47
N LYS A 235 -25.30 -6.30 9.92
CA LYS A 235 -26.33 -7.33 9.69
C LYS A 235 -27.62 -7.05 10.47
N ARG A 236 -27.52 -6.47 11.69
CA ARG A 236 -28.70 -6.10 12.49
C ARG A 236 -29.54 -4.98 11.85
N GLN A 237 -28.92 -4.06 11.11
CA GLN A 237 -29.65 -2.97 10.43
C GLN A 237 -30.28 -3.37 9.09
N ARG A 238 -29.79 -4.43 8.42
CA ARG A 238 -30.37 -4.90 7.15
C ARG A 238 -31.53 -5.87 7.30
N SER A 239 -31.80 -6.37 8.51
CA SER A 239 -32.91 -7.29 8.81
C SER A 239 -34.18 -6.60 9.35
N GLN A 240 -34.27 -5.27 9.40
CA GLN A 240 -35.52 -4.54 9.69
C GLN A 240 -36.43 -4.44 8.44
N GLY A 241 -36.65 -5.57 7.76
CA GLY A 241 -37.46 -5.63 6.54
C GLY A 241 -38.28 -6.92 6.36
N ARG A 242 -38.24 -7.86 7.31
CA ARG A 242 -39.13 -9.03 7.29
C ARG A 242 -39.47 -9.45 8.71
N ARG A 243 -40.77 -9.34 9.00
CA ARG A 243 -41.45 -9.90 10.16
C ARG A 243 -41.09 -11.37 10.31
N GLU A 244 -40.60 -11.74 11.48
CA GLU A 244 -40.85 -13.05 12.08
C GLU A 244 -40.97 -12.80 13.59
N TYR A 245 -42.20 -12.95 14.07
CA TYR A 245 -42.54 -12.98 15.48
C TYR A 245 -41.95 -14.25 16.11
N GLU A 246 -41.63 -14.18 17.41
CA GLU A 246 -41.17 -15.27 18.28
C GLU A 246 -39.66 -15.54 18.34
N GLN A 247 -38.90 -14.56 18.87
CA GLN A 247 -37.79 -14.75 19.84
C GLN A 247 -37.11 -13.40 20.10
N GLU A 248 -37.82 -12.43 20.68
CA GLU A 248 -37.27 -11.09 20.95
C GLU A 248 -37.09 -10.74 22.44
N GLU A 249 -37.39 -11.63 23.40
CA GLU A 249 -37.34 -11.26 24.83
C GLU A 249 -36.13 -11.75 25.66
N GLU A 250 -35.12 -12.44 25.09
CA GLU A 250 -33.98 -12.94 25.92
C GLU A 250 -32.55 -12.62 25.40
N ARG A 251 -32.38 -11.71 24.42
CA ARG A 251 -31.02 -11.33 23.94
C ARG A 251 -30.74 -9.84 23.88
N GLU A 252 -31.52 -9.04 24.62
CA GLU A 252 -31.25 -7.62 24.83
C GLU A 252 -30.37 -7.34 26.07
N GLU A 253 -29.98 -8.37 26.84
CA GLU A 253 -29.22 -8.21 28.10
C GLU A 253 -27.69 -8.29 27.98
N SER A 254 -27.11 -8.17 26.79
CA SER A 254 -25.65 -8.11 26.69
C SER A 254 -25.19 -7.17 25.59
N GLY A 255 -24.70 -6.00 25.99
CA GLY A 255 -23.85 -5.12 25.18
C GLY A 255 -22.49 -5.74 24.82
N SER A 256 -22.38 -7.07 24.68
CA SER A 256 -21.13 -7.74 24.34
C SER A 256 -20.67 -7.39 22.93
N THR A 257 -19.51 -6.75 22.84
CA THR A 257 -18.79 -6.54 21.58
C THR A 257 -18.43 -7.89 20.95
N HIS A 258 -18.97 -8.17 19.76
CA HIS A 258 -18.64 -9.38 19.01
C HIS A 258 -17.75 -9.05 17.80
N TYR A 259 -16.57 -9.68 17.75
CA TYR A 259 -15.65 -9.57 16.62
C TYR A 259 -15.94 -10.65 15.56
N GLN A 260 -16.08 -10.24 14.31
CA GLN A 260 -16.16 -11.16 13.18
C GLN A 260 -14.81 -11.28 12.48
N ARG A 261 -14.45 -12.51 12.11
CA ARG A 261 -13.29 -12.77 11.26
C ARG A 261 -13.59 -12.38 9.82
N VAL A 262 -12.84 -11.40 9.32
CA VAL A 262 -12.76 -11.06 7.90
C VAL A 262 -11.49 -11.68 7.34
N SER A 263 -11.58 -12.43 6.25
CA SER A 263 -10.44 -13.11 5.66
C SER A 263 -10.59 -13.24 4.16
N ALA A 264 -9.49 -13.16 3.42
CA ALA A 264 -9.47 -13.46 2.00
C ALA A 264 -8.12 -14.05 1.56
N ARG A 265 -8.12 -14.70 0.39
CA ARG A 265 -6.90 -15.11 -0.30
C ARG A 265 -6.30 -13.91 -1.02
N LEU A 266 -4.97 -13.85 -1.02
CA LEU A 266 -4.18 -12.78 -1.60
C LEU A 266 -3.46 -13.30 -2.85
N SER A 267 -3.53 -12.52 -3.92
CA SER A 267 -2.83 -12.72 -5.19
C SER A 267 -2.45 -11.36 -5.77
N PRO A 268 -1.54 -11.27 -6.76
CA PRO A 268 -1.14 -9.99 -7.32
C PRO A 268 -2.36 -9.19 -7.80
N ARG A 269 -2.37 -7.87 -7.52
CA ARG A 269 -3.48 -6.92 -7.75
C ARG A 269 -4.68 -7.05 -6.82
N THR A 270 -4.70 -7.97 -5.86
CA THR A 270 -5.67 -7.92 -4.77
C THR A 270 -5.42 -6.67 -3.93
N ALA A 271 -6.45 -5.86 -3.71
CA ALA A 271 -6.43 -4.73 -2.80
C ALA A 271 -7.39 -4.97 -1.63
N PHE A 272 -7.02 -4.54 -0.42
CA PHE A 272 -7.87 -4.61 0.76
C PHE A 272 -7.53 -3.46 1.73
N ILE A 273 -8.48 -3.15 2.61
CA ILE A 273 -8.37 -2.07 3.58
C ILE A 273 -8.25 -2.66 4.97
N VAL A 274 -7.28 -2.17 5.75
CA VAL A 274 -7.17 -2.43 7.19
C VAL A 274 -7.48 -1.11 7.89
N PRO A 275 -8.71 -0.93 8.43
CA PRO A 275 -9.05 0.27 9.15
C PRO A 275 -8.27 0.39 10.46
N ALA A 276 -8.13 1.61 10.96
CA ALA A 276 -7.52 1.87 12.26
C ALA A 276 -8.19 1.02 13.37
N GLY A 277 -7.38 0.57 14.33
CA GLY A 277 -7.83 -0.23 15.47
C GLY A 277 -8.17 -1.69 15.17
N HIS A 278 -8.18 -2.14 13.90
CA HIS A 278 -8.54 -3.52 13.55
C HIS A 278 -7.32 -4.45 13.62
N PRO A 279 -7.29 -5.47 14.50
CA PRO A 279 -6.23 -6.46 14.52
C PRO A 279 -6.19 -7.26 13.22
N VAL A 280 -5.01 -7.32 12.60
CA VAL A 280 -4.77 -8.03 11.34
C VAL A 280 -3.50 -8.87 11.41
N SER A 281 -3.50 -10.00 10.70
CA SER A 281 -2.31 -10.79 10.41
C SER A 281 -2.32 -11.22 8.94
N ILE A 282 -1.14 -11.29 8.33
CA ILE A 282 -0.96 -11.59 6.90
C ILE A 282 0.04 -12.74 6.79
N VAL A 283 -0.30 -13.77 6.02
CA VAL A 283 0.47 -15.01 5.90
C VAL A 283 0.83 -15.23 4.43
N ALA A 284 2.12 -15.44 4.14
CA ALA A 284 2.57 -15.85 2.82
C ALA A 284 2.26 -17.34 2.58
N SER A 285 2.03 -17.74 1.33
CA SER A 285 1.91 -19.16 1.01
C SER A 285 3.24 -19.90 1.18
N ASP A 286 3.20 -21.22 1.33
CA ASP A 286 4.40 -22.01 1.61
C ASP A 286 5.40 -22.08 0.45
N ASN A 287 4.98 -21.69 -0.75
CA ASN A 287 5.73 -21.88 -1.98
C ASN A 287 6.31 -20.60 -2.60
N GLN A 288 5.97 -19.42 -2.08
CA GLN A 288 6.49 -18.16 -2.61
C GLN A 288 6.42 -17.05 -1.56
N ASN A 289 7.34 -16.10 -1.66
CA ASN A 289 7.28 -14.88 -0.86
C ASN A 289 6.04 -14.07 -1.24
N LEU A 290 5.50 -13.32 -0.29
CA LEU A 290 4.43 -12.37 -0.49
C LEU A 290 4.98 -10.95 -0.32
N GLN A 291 4.86 -10.14 -1.37
CA GLN A 291 5.20 -8.72 -1.31
C GLN A 291 3.92 -7.89 -1.38
N ILE A 292 3.80 -6.94 -0.46
CA ILE A 292 2.67 -6.01 -0.39
C ILE A 292 3.18 -4.58 -0.23
N VAL A 293 2.46 -3.64 -0.84
CA VAL A 293 2.61 -2.20 -0.62
C VAL A 293 1.37 -1.74 0.12
N ALA A 294 1.53 -0.90 1.15
CA ALA A 294 0.41 -0.27 1.80
C ALA A 294 0.61 1.24 1.90
N PHE A 295 -0.37 1.97 1.39
CA PHE A 295 -0.53 3.40 1.64
C PHE A 295 -1.29 3.55 2.95
N LYS A 296 -0.71 4.23 3.92
CA LYS A 296 -1.35 4.55 5.18
C LYS A 296 -1.80 6.00 5.15
N ILE A 297 -3.06 6.24 5.50
CA ILE A 297 -3.62 7.58 5.69
C ILE A 297 -3.83 7.82 7.19
N ASN A 298 -3.83 9.09 7.61
CA ASN A 298 -3.94 9.51 9.01
C ASN A 298 -2.76 8.97 9.86
N VAL A 299 -1.53 9.21 9.40
CA VAL A 299 -0.32 8.64 10.01
C VAL A 299 0.23 9.48 11.15
N GLU A 300 -0.21 10.72 11.32
CA GLU A 300 0.23 11.60 12.37
C GLU A 300 0.01 10.97 13.75
N ASN A 301 1.10 10.74 14.48
CA ASN A 301 1.11 10.07 15.78
C ASN A 301 0.50 8.64 15.75
N ASN A 302 0.53 7.96 14.60
CA ASN A 302 0.13 6.57 14.49
C ASN A 302 1.19 5.64 15.11
N GLN A 303 0.71 4.62 15.84
CA GLN A 303 1.55 3.59 16.43
C GLN A 303 1.09 2.22 15.93
N ARG A 304 2.04 1.36 15.56
CA ARG A 304 1.79 -0.03 15.21
C ARG A 304 1.96 -0.90 16.46
N ASN A 305 0.87 -1.47 16.96
CA ASN A 305 0.84 -2.24 18.19
C ASN A 305 0.78 -3.74 17.88
N TYR A 306 1.87 -4.46 18.14
CA TYR A 306 1.92 -5.91 17.95
C TYR A 306 1.30 -6.64 19.15
N LEU A 307 0.46 -7.64 18.87
CA LEU A 307 -0.27 -8.46 19.87
C LEU A 307 0.41 -9.80 20.15
N ALA A 308 1.43 -10.14 19.37
CA ALA A 308 2.26 -11.32 19.57
C ALA A 308 3.69 -11.07 19.08
N GLY A 309 4.60 -11.97 19.43
CA GLY A 309 6.04 -11.78 19.21
C GLY A 309 6.75 -11.29 20.47
N GLN A 310 8.07 -11.22 20.41
CA GLN A 310 8.90 -10.84 21.54
C GLN A 310 8.59 -9.42 22.05
N GLU A 311 8.29 -8.49 21.14
CA GLU A 311 7.97 -7.08 21.43
C GLU A 311 6.46 -6.78 21.37
N ASN A 312 5.62 -7.66 21.94
CA ASN A 312 4.18 -7.43 21.96
C ASN A 312 3.75 -6.48 23.10
N VAL A 313 2.67 -5.72 22.87
CA VAL A 313 2.16 -4.73 23.85
C VAL A 313 1.57 -5.36 25.11
N LEU A 314 1.13 -6.63 25.05
CA LEU A 314 0.58 -7.35 26.21
C LEU A 314 1.66 -7.67 27.25
N ASN A 315 2.94 -7.68 26.86
CA ASN A 315 4.06 -7.81 27.79
C ASN A 315 4.17 -6.61 28.76
N GLN A 316 3.63 -5.44 28.39
CA GLN A 316 3.65 -4.23 29.20
C GLN A 316 2.60 -4.24 30.33
N LEU A 317 1.67 -5.20 30.33
CA LEU A 317 0.69 -5.33 31.41
C LEU A 317 1.40 -5.74 32.72
N GLU A 318 0.97 -5.15 33.82
CA GLU A 318 1.36 -5.58 35.17
C GLU A 318 0.91 -7.02 35.42
N ARG A 319 1.57 -7.70 36.37
CA ARG A 319 1.31 -9.13 36.63
C ARG A 319 -0.12 -9.36 37.09
N GLU A 320 -0.59 -8.50 37.98
CA GLU A 320 -1.94 -8.51 38.54
C GLU A 320 -2.98 -8.25 37.44
N ALA A 321 -2.68 -7.34 36.51
CA ALA A 321 -3.54 -7.08 35.35
C ALA A 321 -3.64 -8.30 34.43
N LYS A 322 -2.53 -9.03 34.19
CA LYS A 322 -2.55 -10.30 33.43
C LYS A 322 -3.39 -11.35 34.15
N GLU A 323 -3.24 -11.48 35.47
CA GLU A 323 -4.00 -12.45 36.27
C GLU A 323 -5.50 -12.21 36.18
N LEU A 324 -5.93 -10.96 36.35
CA LEU A 324 -7.33 -10.59 36.25
C LEU A 324 -7.87 -10.71 34.81
N ALA A 325 -7.10 -10.27 33.81
CA ALA A 325 -7.56 -10.25 32.42
C ALA A 325 -7.67 -11.65 31.80
N PHE A 326 -6.75 -12.56 32.13
CA PHE A 326 -6.71 -13.92 31.59
C PHE A 326 -7.26 -14.98 32.54
N ASN A 327 -7.60 -14.61 33.78
CA ASN A 327 -8.04 -15.51 34.84
C ASN A 327 -7.09 -16.72 35.02
N MET A 328 -5.78 -16.44 35.01
CA MET A 328 -4.69 -17.41 35.01
C MET A 328 -3.46 -16.81 35.71
N PRO A 329 -2.64 -17.60 36.44
CA PRO A 329 -1.43 -17.08 37.07
C PRO A 329 -0.52 -16.30 36.09
N ALA A 330 -0.03 -15.12 36.49
CA ALA A 330 0.74 -14.24 35.59
C ALA A 330 1.95 -14.96 35.01
N LYS A 331 2.60 -15.82 35.81
CA LYS A 331 3.77 -16.60 35.42
C LYS A 331 3.48 -17.54 34.24
N GLU A 332 2.29 -18.13 34.18
CA GLU A 332 1.89 -18.98 33.05
C GLU A 332 1.60 -18.15 31.80
N VAL A 333 0.87 -17.05 31.95
CA VAL A 333 0.62 -16.10 30.85
C VAL A 333 1.94 -15.58 30.26
N GLU A 334 2.88 -15.16 31.10
CA GLU A 334 4.20 -14.68 30.70
C GLU A 334 5.03 -15.77 30.05
N ALA A 335 4.99 -17.01 30.55
CA ALA A 335 5.66 -18.13 29.89
C ALA A 335 5.13 -18.35 28.48
N ILE A 336 3.80 -18.26 28.28
CA ILE A 336 3.17 -18.41 26.95
C ILE A 336 3.57 -17.27 26.01
N PHE A 337 3.47 -16.01 26.46
CA PHE A 337 3.80 -14.85 25.61
C PHE A 337 5.29 -14.81 25.23
N ASN A 338 6.17 -15.33 26.10
CA ASN A 338 7.61 -15.38 25.85
C ASN A 338 8.07 -16.59 25.00
N ASN A 339 7.18 -17.49 24.59
CA ASN A 339 7.53 -18.63 23.73
C ASN A 339 7.95 -18.19 22.32
N GLN A 340 7.37 -17.11 21.81
CA GLN A 340 7.73 -16.57 20.49
C GLN A 340 8.95 -15.64 20.64
N ARG A 341 10.08 -16.04 20.05
CA ARG A 341 11.36 -15.30 20.13
C ARG A 341 11.57 -14.29 19.01
N GLN A 342 10.71 -14.29 18.01
CA GLN A 342 10.77 -13.35 16.87
C GLN A 342 9.80 -12.18 17.08
N SER A 343 10.11 -11.06 16.46
CA SER A 343 9.25 -9.87 16.40
C SER A 343 8.83 -9.59 14.97
N VAL A 344 7.67 -8.94 14.79
CA VAL A 344 7.09 -8.49 13.51
C VAL A 344 6.80 -9.61 12.50
N PHE A 345 7.81 -10.30 11.98
CA PHE A 345 7.65 -11.45 11.09
C PHE A 345 7.93 -12.73 11.87
N LEU A 346 7.00 -13.67 11.82
CA LEU A 346 7.02 -14.92 12.59
C LEU A 346 7.02 -16.12 11.63
N PRO A 347 7.45 -17.31 12.09
CA PRO A 347 7.16 -18.55 11.36
C PRO A 347 5.64 -18.70 11.22
N GLY A 348 5.18 -19.00 10.01
CA GLY A 348 3.76 -19.18 9.73
C GLY A 348 3.22 -20.53 10.24
N PRO A 349 1.91 -20.77 10.08
CA PRO A 349 1.22 -21.91 10.68
C PRO A 349 1.83 -23.28 10.31
N ASN A 350 2.22 -23.48 9.06
CA ASN A 350 2.66 -24.78 8.55
C ASN A 350 4.13 -25.10 8.96
N GLN A 351 4.98 -24.08 9.14
CA GLN A 351 6.34 -24.28 9.63
C GLN A 351 6.38 -24.68 11.11
N ARG A 352 5.38 -24.27 11.89
CA ARG A 352 5.26 -24.65 13.30
C ARG A 352 4.85 -26.12 13.44
N GLN A 353 3.88 -26.58 12.65
CA GLN A 353 3.44 -27.98 12.65
C GLN A 353 4.59 -28.94 12.33
N GLN A 354 5.42 -28.64 11.33
CA GLN A 354 6.59 -29.46 10.99
C GLN A 354 7.65 -29.51 12.10
N ARG A 355 7.82 -28.43 12.88
CA ARG A 355 8.74 -28.43 14.05
C ARG A 355 8.19 -29.24 15.22
N GLU A 356 6.87 -29.30 15.39
CA GLU A 356 6.19 -30.11 16.40
C GLU A 356 6.19 -31.60 16.00
N GLU A 357 5.94 -31.92 14.72
CA GLU A 357 6.05 -33.28 14.17
C GLU A 357 7.48 -33.82 14.19
N GLY A 358 8.49 -33.01 13.86
CA GLY A 358 9.90 -33.40 13.97
C GLY A 358 10.35 -33.67 15.41
N ARG A 359 9.75 -33.00 16.41
CA ARG A 359 9.98 -33.29 17.84
C ARG A 359 9.33 -34.59 18.30
N HIS A 360 8.13 -34.92 17.79
CA HIS A 360 7.49 -36.21 18.07
C HIS A 360 8.11 -37.38 17.30
N GLY A 361 8.60 -37.16 16.08
CA GLY A 361 9.33 -38.16 15.28
C GLY A 361 10.73 -38.49 15.82
N GLY A 362 11.40 -37.51 16.45
CA GLY A 362 12.67 -37.74 17.14
C GLY A 362 12.55 -38.65 18.35
N LEU A 363 11.46 -38.53 19.13
CA LEU A 363 11.17 -39.42 20.26
C LEU A 363 10.90 -40.86 19.81
N LEU A 364 10.30 -41.07 18.63
CA LEU A 364 10.03 -42.40 18.08
C LEU A 364 11.30 -43.09 17.56
N LEU A 365 12.25 -42.35 17.00
CA LEU A 365 13.54 -42.89 16.53
C LEU A 365 14.51 -43.19 17.67
N ASP A 366 14.47 -42.44 18.77
CA ASP A 366 15.25 -42.76 19.97
C ASP A 366 14.68 -44.00 20.70
N THR A 367 13.36 -44.20 20.68
CA THR A 367 12.74 -45.40 21.26
C THR A 367 13.04 -46.68 20.43
N ILE A 368 13.26 -46.57 19.12
CA ILE A 368 13.60 -47.72 18.26
C ILE A 368 15.09 -48.10 18.37
N LYS A 369 15.98 -47.15 18.70
CA LYS A 369 17.40 -47.46 18.94
C LYS A 369 17.64 -48.29 20.21
N ASP A 370 16.78 -48.15 21.21
CA ASP A 370 16.88 -48.93 22.46
C ASP A 370 16.30 -50.35 22.36
N VAL A 371 15.60 -50.70 21.25
CA VAL A 371 15.02 -52.04 21.04
C VAL A 371 15.94 -52.98 20.26
N PHE A 372 17.04 -52.48 19.68
CA PHE A 372 18.00 -53.29 18.91
C PHE A 372 19.37 -53.50 19.60
N MET A 373 19.45 -53.24 20.91
CA MET A 373 20.62 -53.59 21.72
C MET A 373 20.27 -54.67 22.75
N PHE A 374 19.92 -55.87 22.27
CA PHE A 374 20.09 -57.15 22.98
C PHE A 374 20.31 -58.29 21.99
#